data_AF-A0A9D5W7Y0-F1
#
_entry.id   AF-A0A9D5W7Y0-F1
#
_cell.length_a   1.000
_cell.length_b   1.000
_cell.length_c   1.000
_cell.angle_alpha   90.00
_cell.angle_beta   90.00
_cell.angle_gamma   90.00
#
_symmetry.space_group_name_H-M   'P 1'
#
loop_
_entity.id
_entity.type
_entity.pdbx_description
1 polymer ?
#
loop_
_entity_poly.entity_id
_entity_poly.type
_entity_poly.pdbx_seq_one_letter_code
_entity_poly.pdbx_strand_id
1 'polypeptide(L)' 'MKSTYRKKLEKAANFIREVFDDLETEGKEDFDNYGQRLEDLASEIDDILEEEDLLTDEEKIDDGFEIE' A
#
# COMPACT_ATOMS: atom_id res chain seq x y z
N MET A 1 10.09 1.22 9.35
CA MET A 1 9.63 0.48 8.15
C MET A 1 10.74 -0.42 7.61
N LYS A 2 10.53 -1.74 7.58
CA LYS A 2 11.47 -2.70 6.98
C LYS A 2 11.68 -2.35 5.49
N SER A 3 12.86 -2.65 4.95
CA SER A 3 13.28 -2.40 3.55
C SER A 3 12.24 -2.86 2.50
N THR A 4 11.50 -3.94 2.81
CA THR A 4 10.42 -4.49 1.98
C THR A 4 9.22 -3.54 1.86
N TYR A 5 8.75 -2.95 2.96
CA TYR A 5 7.61 -2.02 2.96
C TYR A 5 7.93 -0.74 2.19
N ARG A 6 9.15 -0.25 2.33
CA ARG A 6 9.62 0.91 1.55
C ARG A 6 9.51 0.68 0.05
N LYS A 7 9.86 -0.52 -0.43
CA LYS A 7 9.75 -0.87 -1.86
C LYS A 7 8.31 -1.03 -2.32
N LYS A 8 7.43 -1.60 -1.49
CA LYS A 8 5.99 -1.71 -1.80
C LYS A 8 5.36 -0.30 -1.89
N LEU A 9 5.65 0.57 -0.92
CA LEU A 9 5.20 1.97 -0.92
C LEU A 9 5.79 2.79 -2.09
N GLU A 10 7.06 2.57 -2.46
CA GLU A 10 7.65 3.20 -3.65
C GLU A 10 6.95 2.77 -4.94
N LYS A 11 6.56 1.49 -5.06
CA LYS A 11 5.76 1.01 -6.20
C LYS A 11 4.39 1.66 -6.23
N ALA A 12 3.69 1.69 -5.09
CA ALA A 12 2.38 2.33 -4.99
C ALA A 12 2.45 3.82 -5.36
N ALA A 13 3.46 4.54 -4.84
CA ALA A 13 3.68 5.95 -5.16
C ALA A 13 3.98 6.19 -6.65
N ASN A 14 4.69 5.28 -7.32
CA ASN A 14 4.94 5.38 -8.75
C ASN A 14 3.68 5.11 -9.57
N PHE A 15 2.85 4.15 -9.15
CA PHE A 15 1.57 3.87 -9.81
C PHE A 15 0.59 5.04 -9.70
N ILE A 16 0.52 5.73 -8.56
CA ILE A 16 -0.28 6.96 -8.41
C ILE A 16 0.15 8.03 -9.40
N ARG A 17 1.47 8.22 -9.59
CA ARG A 17 2.01 9.20 -10.54
C ARG A 17 1.66 8.84 -11.98
N GLU A 18 1.74 7.56 -12.33
CA GLU A 18 1.36 7.07 -13.65
C GLU A 18 -0.13 7.31 -13.93
N VAL A 19 -1.01 6.93 -12.99
CA VAL A 19 -2.45 7.20 -13.10
C VAL A 19 -2.74 8.71 -13.20
N PHE A 20 -1.99 9.54 -12.47
CA PHE A 20 -2.14 11.00 -12.54
C PHE A 20 -1.70 11.59 -13.89
N ASP A 21 -0.55 11.17 -14.41
CA ASP A 21 -0.05 11.62 -15.72
C ASP A 21 -0.99 11.15 -16.85
N ASP A 22 -1.48 9.92 -16.75
CA ASP A 22 -2.47 9.36 -17.66
C ASP A 22 -3.78 10.19 -17.63
N LEU A 23 -4.26 10.60 -16.45
CA LEU A 23 -5.44 11.46 -16.28
C LEU A 23 -5.25 12.89 -16.85
N GLU A 24 -4.03 13.44 -16.83
CA GLU A 24 -3.75 14.75 -17.42
C GLU A 24 -3.63 14.70 -18.96
N THR A 25 -3.23 13.55 -19.51
CA THR A 25 -2.84 13.44 -20.93
C THR A 25 -3.85 12.71 -21.80
N GLU A 26 -4.60 11.76 -21.26
CA GLU A 26 -5.61 10.99 -22.00
C GLU A 26 -7.03 11.56 -21.84
N GLY A 27 -7.83 11.43 -22.91
CA GLY A 27 -9.18 11.99 -22.98
C GLY A 27 -10.16 11.33 -22.00
N LYS A 28 -11.27 12.03 -21.72
CA LYS A 28 -12.30 11.65 -20.72
C LYS A 28 -12.97 10.27 -20.86
N GLU A 29 -12.61 9.51 -21.87
CA GLU A 29 -13.24 8.25 -22.23
C GLU A 29 -12.68 7.05 -21.42
N ASP A 30 -11.53 7.20 -20.74
CA ASP A 30 -10.91 6.12 -19.93
C ASP A 30 -11.07 6.28 -18.40
N PHE A 31 -11.88 7.23 -17.93
CA PHE A 31 -12.11 7.50 -16.49
C PHE A 31 -12.65 6.30 -15.71
N ASP A 32 -13.45 5.45 -16.34
CA ASP A 32 -13.97 4.23 -15.69
C ASP A 32 -12.85 3.21 -15.43
N ASN A 33 -11.84 3.12 -16.33
CA ASN A 33 -10.66 2.29 -16.13
C ASN A 33 -9.72 2.87 -15.05
N TYR A 34 -9.63 4.20 -14.95
CA TYR A 34 -8.85 4.86 -13.89
C TYR A 34 -9.45 4.64 -12.50
N GLY A 35 -10.78 4.64 -12.39
CA GLY A 35 -11.47 4.32 -11.13
C GLY A 35 -11.12 2.93 -10.62
N GLN A 36 -11.15 1.93 -11.49
CA GLN A 36 -10.77 0.56 -11.13
C GLN A 36 -9.28 0.46 -10.75
N ARG A 37 -8.37 1.10 -11.50
CA ARG A 37 -6.93 1.12 -11.19
C ARG A 37 -6.63 1.73 -9.82
N LEU A 38 -7.32 2.81 -9.46
CA LEU A 38 -7.16 3.45 -8.16
C LEU A 38 -7.70 2.60 -7.00
N GLU A 39 -8.82 1.91 -7.22
CA GLU A 39 -9.38 0.98 -6.24
C GLU A 39 -8.45 -0.22 -6.02
N ASP A 40 -7.90 -0.79 -7.09
CA ASP A 40 -6.94 -1.89 -7.02
C ASP A 40 -5.69 -1.48 -6.21
N LEU A 41 -5.19 -0.26 -6.44
CA LEU A 41 -4.09 0.30 -5.66
C LEU A 41 -4.46 0.50 -4.18
N ALA A 42 -5.65 1.03 -3.90
CA ALA A 42 -6.11 1.24 -2.53
C ALA A 42 -6.13 -0.09 -1.77
N SER A 43 -6.64 -1.17 -2.41
CA SER A 43 -6.61 -2.52 -1.84
C SER A 43 -5.19 -3.01 -1.58
N GLU A 44 -4.24 -2.81 -2.49
CA GLU A 44 -2.83 -3.19 -2.25
C GLU A 44 -2.20 -2.42 -1.08
N ILE A 45 -2.58 -1.16 -0.88
CA ILE A 45 -2.12 -0.35 0.26
C ILE A 45 -2.75 -0.85 1.56
N ASP A 46 -4.04 -1.18 1.56
CA ASP A 46 -4.73 -1.74 2.72
C ASP A 46 -4.11 -3.07 3.15
N ASP A 47 -3.80 -3.97 2.20
CA ASP A 47 -3.09 -5.24 2.48
C ASP A 47 -1.72 -4.99 3.14
N ILE A 48 -1.00 -3.95 2.70
CA ILE A 48 0.30 -3.57 3.27
C ILE A 48 0.15 -3.06 4.71
N LEU A 49 -0.89 -2.27 4.97
CA LEU A 49 -1.16 -1.71 6.29
C LEU A 49 -1.65 -2.80 7.25
N GLU A 50 -2.47 -3.74 6.78
CA GLU A 50 -2.94 -4.88 7.58
C GLU A 50 -1.78 -5.84 7.90
N GLU A 51 -0.87 -6.09 6.94
CA GLU A 51 0.41 -6.78 7.19
C GLU A 51 1.29 -6.05 8.23
N GLU A 52 1.32 -4.71 8.21
CA GLU A 52 2.07 -3.91 9.19
C GLU A 52 1.44 -3.98 10.58
N ASP A 53 0.11 -3.86 10.70
CA ASP A 53 -0.62 -3.98 11.96
C ASP A 53 -0.43 -5.38 12.58
N LEU A 54 -0.52 -6.45 11.78
CA LEU A 54 -0.26 -7.82 12.24
C LEU A 54 1.17 -8.01 12.79
N LEU A 55 2.17 -7.39 12.14
CA LEU A 55 3.54 -7.42 12.64
C LEU A 55 3.73 -6.63 13.93
N THR A 56 2.99 -5.52 14.12
CA THR A 56 3.06 -4.75 15.38
C THR A 56 2.34 -5.43 16.54
N ASP A 57 1.39 -6.33 16.27
CA ASP A 57 0.74 -7.14 17.31
C ASP A 57 1.53 -8.42 17.61
N GLU A 58 2.24 -9.02 16.65
CA GLU A 58 3.17 -10.14 16.93
C GLU A 58 4.39 -9.70 17.76
N GLU A 59 4.91 -8.47 17.57
CA GLU A 59 5.99 -7.93 18.42
C GLU A 59 5.55 -7.56 19.85
N LYS A 60 4.23 -7.49 20.15
CA LYS A 60 3.72 -7.29 21.52
C LYS A 60 3.62 -8.58 22.34
N ILE A 61 3.79 -9.75 21.72
CA ILE A 61 3.63 -11.05 22.40
C ILE A 61 4.98 -11.57 22.96
N ASP A 62 6.13 -10.97 22.58
CA ASP A 62 7.47 -11.44 22.99
C ASP A 62 8.17 -10.58 24.07
N ASP A 63 7.44 -9.74 24.81
CA ASP A 63 8.02 -8.94 25.91
C ASP A 63 7.51 -9.37 27.30
N GLY A 64 7.06 -10.63 27.42
CA GLY A 64 6.18 -11.07 28.52
C GLY A 64 6.56 -12.33 29.30
N PHE A 65 7.82 -12.79 29.29
CA PHE A 65 8.28 -13.83 30.22
C PHE A 65 9.63 -13.50 30.87
N GLU A 66 9.60 -12.67 31.92
CA GLU A 66 10.63 -12.71 32.97
C GLU A 66 10.44 -14.01 33.77
N ILE A 67 11.48 -14.85 33.81
CA ILE A 67 11.54 -16.03 34.67
C ILE A 67 12.40 -15.66 35.88
N GLU A 68 11.82 -15.83 37.08
CA GLU A 68 12.35 -15.51 38.41
C GLU A 68 13.65 -16.26 38.77
#